data_AF-S6U0G6-F1
#
_entry.id   AF-S6U0G6-F1
#
_cell.length_a   1.000
_cell.length_b   1.000
_cell.length_c   1.000
_cell.angle_alpha   90.00
_cell.angle_beta   90.00
_cell.angle_gamma   90.00
#
_symmetry.space_group_name_H-M   'P 1'
#
loop_
_entity.id
_entity.type
_entity.pdbx_description
1 polymer ?
#
loop_
_entity_poly.entity_id
_entity_poly.type
_entity_poly.pdbx_seq_one_letter_code
_entity_poly.pdbx_strand_id
1 'polypeptide(L)' 'MERLTAKDFAPELLELYDYYAHGKINRREFLDRAALFSLGGLTAGALLASLSPDYALATQIEFTDPDIIAEYVSY' A
#
# COMPACT_ATOMS: atom_id res chain seq x y z
N MET A 1 -8.55 15.87 -1.92
CA MET A 1 -7.98 15.69 -0.57
C MET A 1 -6.53 15.28 -0.77
N GLU A 2 -5.62 15.85 0.01
CA GLU A 2 -4.19 15.51 -0.09
C GLU A 2 -3.95 14.07 0.38
N ARG A 3 -3.07 13.33 -0.31
CA ARG A 3 -2.75 11.94 0.03
C ARG A 3 -1.79 11.94 1.23
N LEU A 4 -2.10 11.12 2.24
CA LEU A 4 -1.22 10.91 3.38
C LEU A 4 0.13 10.31 2.95
N THR A 5 1.18 10.68 3.67
CA THR A 5 2.54 10.20 3.49
C THR A 5 2.94 9.30 4.66
N ALA A 6 4.06 8.60 4.54
CA ALA A 6 4.59 7.78 5.65
C ALA A 6 4.80 8.58 6.96
N LYS A 7 5.03 9.90 6.88
CA LYS A 7 5.22 10.76 8.06
C LYS A 7 3.94 10.97 8.87
N ASP A 8 2.78 10.68 8.27
CA ASP A 8 1.47 10.86 8.89
C ASP A 8 1.02 9.62 9.69
N PHE A 9 1.84 8.55 9.71
CA PHE A 9 1.54 7.31 10.41
C PHE A 9 2.58 7.02 11.50
N ALA A 10 2.14 6.30 12.55
CA ALA A 10 3.04 5.78 13.56
C ALA A 10 4.03 4.77 12.94
N PRO A 11 5.33 4.82 13.28
CA PRO A 11 6.32 3.89 12.74
C PRO A 11 5.96 2.41 12.93
N GLU A 12 5.37 2.06 14.08
CA GLU A 12 4.96 0.70 14.41
C GLU A 12 3.83 0.21 13.50
N LEU A 13 2.93 1.10 13.08
CA LEU A 13 1.88 0.77 12.10
C LEU A 13 2.49 0.51 10.71
N LEU A 14 3.53 1.25 10.33
CA LEU A 14 4.25 1.03 9.08
C LEU A 14 4.98 -0.33 9.10
N GLU A 15 5.56 -0.72 10.24
CA GLU A 15 6.19 -2.04 10.40
C GLU A 15 5.17 -3.19 10.28
N LEU A 16 3.99 -3.04 10.91
CA LEU A 16 2.90 -4.01 10.73
C LEU A 16 2.48 -4.14 9.28
N TYR A 17 2.42 -3.03 8.55
CA TYR A 17 2.10 -3.03 7.13
C TYR A 17 3.21 -3.68 6.29
N ASP A 18 4.49 -3.43 6.59
CA ASP A 18 5.63 -4.10 5.95
C ASP A 18 5.51 -5.62 6.10
N TYR A 19 5.20 -6.11 7.29
CA TYR A 19 5.04 -7.54 7.54
C TYR A 19 3.87 -8.13 6.76
N TYR A 20 2.75 -7.40 6.66
CA TYR A 20 1.61 -7.83 5.87
C TYR A 20 1.92 -7.85 4.37
N ALA A 21 2.51 -6.78 3.84
CA ALA A 21 2.85 -6.63 2.42
C ALA A 21 3.85 -7.68 1.94
N HIS A 22 4.76 -8.11 2.82
CA HIS A 22 5.75 -9.15 2.54
C HIS A 22 5.32 -10.55 3.00
N GLY A 23 4.05 -10.76 3.38
CA GLY A 23 3.49 -12.07 3.68
C GLY A 23 3.98 -12.71 4.99
N LYS A 24 4.59 -11.94 5.90
CA LYS A 24 5.01 -12.41 7.23
C LYS A 24 3.84 -12.56 8.21
N ILE A 25 2.79 -11.75 8.04
CA ILE A 25 1.51 -11.88 8.74
C ILE A 25 0.36 -11.84 7.73
N ASN A 26 -0.75 -12.49 8.06
CA ASN A 26 -1.94 -12.48 7.22
C ASN A 26 -2.81 -11.22 7.46
N ARG A 27 -3.81 -11.01 6.60
CA ARG A 27 -4.71 -9.85 6.67
C ARG A 27 -5.41 -9.70 8.03
N ARG A 28 -5.83 -10.82 8.66
CA ARG A 28 -6.53 -10.79 9.95
C ARG A 28 -5.59 -10.33 11.05
N GLU A 29 -4.38 -10.88 11.09
CA GLU A 29 -3.34 -10.48 12.05
C GLU A 29 -2.97 -9.00 11.91
N PHE A 30 -2.90 -8.48 10.69
CA PHE A 30 -2.71 -7.05 10.45
C PHE A 30 -3.87 -6.24 11.05
N LEU A 31 -5.12 -6.58 10.73
CA LEU A 31 -6.29 -5.82 11.17
C LEU A 31 -6.43 -5.82 12.71
N ASP A 32 -6.19 -6.97 13.34
CA ASP A 32 -6.27 -7.12 14.80
C ASP A 32 -5.22 -6.24 15.51
N ARG A 33 -3.98 -6.20 14.98
CA ARG A 33 -2.89 -5.39 15.56
C ARG A 33 -3.02 -3.91 15.22
N ALA A 34 -3.48 -3.58 14.02
CA ALA A 34 -3.68 -2.21 13.56
C ALA A 34 -4.84 -1.49 14.30
N ALA A 35 -5.76 -2.22 14.93
CA ALA A 35 -6.84 -1.66 15.73
C ALA A 35 -6.35 -0.76 16.89
N LEU A 36 -5.12 -0.97 17.39
CA LEU A 36 -4.52 -0.12 18.42
C LEU A 36 -4.24 1.31 17.93
N PHE A 37 -4.12 1.51 16.61
CA PHE A 37 -3.82 2.79 15.98
C PHE A 37 -5.08 3.50 15.44
N SER A 38 -6.25 2.92 15.66
CA SER A 38 -7.51 3.39 15.08
C SER A 38 -8.17 4.44 15.99
N LEU A 39 -7.63 5.67 15.98
CA LEU A 39 -8.13 6.80 16.76
C LEU A 39 -9.28 7.53 16.03
N GLY A 40 -10.21 8.14 16.79
CA GLY A 40 -11.14 9.13 16.25
C GLY A 40 -12.13 8.62 15.20
N GLY A 41 -12.50 7.34 15.22
CA GLY A 41 -13.44 6.75 14.25
C GLY A 41 -12.81 6.20 12.98
N LEU A 42 -11.48 6.29 12.83
CA LEU A 42 -10.76 5.49 11.86
C LEU A 42 -10.86 4.02 12.24
N THR A 43 -11.05 3.15 11.26
CA THR A 43 -11.07 1.68 11.47
C THR A 43 -9.76 1.07 10.99
N ALA A 44 -9.40 -0.12 11.46
CA ALA A 44 -8.27 -0.87 10.91
C ALA A 44 -8.40 -1.10 9.39
N GLY A 45 -9.62 -1.23 8.87
CA GLY A 45 -9.89 -1.31 7.44
C GLY A 45 -9.58 -0.01 6.70
N ALA A 46 -9.90 1.14 7.30
CA ALA A 46 -9.54 2.45 6.74
C ALA A 46 -8.02 2.67 6.73
N LEU A 47 -7.32 2.24 7.79
CA LEU A 47 -5.84 2.26 7.85
C LEU A 47 -5.24 1.37 6.77
N LEU A 48 -5.78 0.15 6.58
CA LEU A 48 -5.32 -0.73 5.51
C LEU A 48 -5.51 -0.08 4.13
N ALA A 49 -6.66 0.55 3.89
CA ALA A 49 -6.94 1.23 2.64
C ALA A 49 -6.00 2.42 2.39
N SER A 50 -5.67 3.21 3.42
CA SER A 50 -4.75 4.35 3.27
C SER A 50 -3.29 3.93 3.04
N LEU A 51 -2.86 2.82 3.63
CA LEU A 51 -1.50 2.30 3.50
C LEU A 51 -1.30 1.48 2.22
N SER A 52 -2.37 0.90 1.67
CA SER A 52 -2.29 0.07 0.46
C SER A 52 -1.84 0.91 -0.75
N PRO A 53 -0.99 0.36 -1.63
CA PRO A 53 -0.60 1.05 -2.84
C PRO A 53 -1.81 1.22 -3.75
N ASP A 54 -1.93 2.42 -4.30
CA ASP A 54 -2.81 2.67 -5.45
C ASP A 54 -1.91 2.74 -6.68
N TYR A 55 -1.80 1.62 -7.40
CA TYR A 55 -0.92 1.52 -8.57
C TYR A 55 -1.37 2.42 -9.72
N ALA A 56 -2.64 2.82 -9.78
CA ALA A 56 -3.11 3.78 -10.78
C ALA A 56 -2.48 5.17 -10.58
N LEU A 57 -2.19 5.54 -9.32
CA LEU A 57 -1.46 6.78 -9.00
C LEU A 57 0.05 6.65 -9.20
N ALA A 58 0.56 5.44 -9.44
CA ALA A 58 1.99 5.17 -9.59
C ALA A 58 2.46 5.16 -11.05
N THR A 59 1.58 5.42 -12.03
CA THR A 59 1.95 5.53 -13.44
C THR A 59 3.00 6.62 -13.63
N GLN A 60 4.22 6.22 -14.04
CA GLN A 60 5.30 7.15 -14.37
C GLN A 60 5.42 7.37 -15.88
N ILE A 61 5.05 6.35 -16.66
CA ILE A 61 5.12 6.34 -18.12
C ILE A 61 3.77 5.82 -18.63
N GLU A 62 3.24 6.46 -19.67
CA GLU A 62 2.02 6.00 -20.30
C GLU A 62 2.19 4.59 -20.85
N PHE A 63 1.16 3.74 -20.71
CA PHE A 63 1.25 2.36 -21.21
C PHE A 63 1.39 2.31 -22.75
N THR A 64 1.04 3.41 -23.43
CA THR A 64 1.14 3.60 -24.88
C THR A 64 2.31 4.52 -25.28
N ASP A 65 3.32 4.69 -24.42
CA ASP A 65 4.49 5.50 -24.78
C ASP A 65 5.12 4.99 -26.08
N PRO A 66 5.20 5.81 -27.16
CA PRO A 66 5.69 5.38 -28.46
C PRO A 66 7.19 5.06 -28.46
N ASP A 67 7.95 5.50 -27.45
CA ASP A 67 9.37 5.19 -27.30
C ASP A 67 9.60 3.78 -26.70
N ILE A 68 8.56 3.14 -26.15
CA ILE A 68 8.60 1.77 -25.62
C ILE A 68 8.17 0.78 -26.70
N ILE A 69 9.12 0.01 -27.25
CA ILE A 69 8.87 -1.03 -28.25
C ILE A 69 8.82 -2.40 -27.57
N ALA A 70 7.64 -3.03 -27.54
CA ALA A 70 7.46 -4.37 -27.00
C ALA A 70 7.73 -5.44 -28.06
N GLU A 71 8.54 -6.46 -27.71
CA GLU A 71 8.88 -7.58 -28.60
C GLU A 71 8.75 -8.92 -27.86
N TYR A 72 8.36 -9.98 -28.59
CA TYR A 72 8.33 -11.35 -28.08
C TYR A 72 9.67 -12.05 -28.39
N VAL A 73 10.28 -12.67 -27.39
CA VAL A 73 11.48 -13.51 -27.54
C VAL A 73 11.11 -14.97 -27.31
N SER A 74 11.52 -15.85 -28.22
CA SER A 74 11.33 -17.31 -28.13
C SER A 74 12.66 -18.02 -27.85
N TYR A 75 12.64 -19.07 -27.02
CA TYR A 75 13.79 -19.90 -26.63
C TYR A 75 13.61 -21.34 -27.09
#